data_AF-A0A7J4BB79-F1
#
_entry.id   AF-A0A7J4BB79-F1
#
_cell.length_a   1.000
_cell.length_b   1.000
_cell.length_c   1.000
_cell.angle_alpha   90.00
_cell.angle_beta   90.00
_cell.angle_gamma   90.00
#
_symmetry.space_group_name_H-M   'P 1'
#
loop_
_entity.id
_entity.type
_entity.pdbx_description
1 polymer ?
#
loop_
_entity_poly.entity_id
_entity_poly.type
_entity_poly.pdbx_seq_one_letter_code
_entity_poly.pdbx_strand_id
1 'polypeptide(L)'
;MNTLLKLGIGLVAFLVLSGLVIPAVVFVYELMSEPNLIDLKTSYEQLNETSTKLVFSITYRGTVPLNDVKLEILNKTLYFGDLRKDSTLTKYLVLDVSSPPEHLRVLISLKIAGIYRFELRIRGVE
;
A
#
# COMPACT_ATOMS: atom_id res chain seq x y z
N MET A 1 -23.38 26.88 -30.22
CA MET A 1 -22.49 26.72 -29.05
C MET A 1 -21.17 27.42 -29.32
N ASN A 2 -20.83 28.45 -28.54
CA ASN A 2 -19.74 29.40 -28.83
C ASN A 2 -18.35 28.73 -28.75
N THR A 3 -17.43 29.05 -29.66
CA THR A 3 -16.06 28.47 -29.72
C THR A 3 -15.28 28.70 -28.44
N LEU A 4 -15.47 29.87 -27.80
CA LEU A 4 -14.90 30.21 -26.50
C LEU A 4 -15.38 29.26 -25.38
N LEU A 5 -16.65 28.84 -25.43
CA LEU A 5 -17.19 27.89 -24.45
C LEU A 5 -16.55 26.50 -24.63
N LYS A 6 -16.33 26.05 -25.87
CA LYS A 6 -15.66 24.77 -26.15
C LYS A 6 -14.20 24.78 -25.67
N LEU A 7 -13.48 25.88 -25.91
CA LEU A 7 -12.11 26.05 -25.42
C LEU A 7 -12.05 26.08 -23.89
N GLY A 8 -12.98 26.80 -23.25
CA GLY A 8 -13.07 26.84 -21.78
C GLY A 8 -13.34 25.46 -21.17
N ILE A 9 -14.30 24.71 -21.70
CA ILE A 9 -14.59 23.34 -21.25
C ILE A 9 -13.39 22.42 -21.48
N GLY A 10 -12.74 22.52 -22.64
CA GLY A 10 -11.54 21.74 -22.97
C GLY A 10 -10.39 21.99 -22.00
N LEU A 11 -10.14 23.25 -21.63
CA LEU A 11 -9.09 23.61 -20.68
C LEU A 11 -9.38 23.06 -19.28
N VAL A 12 -10.62 23.21 -18.79
CA VAL A 12 -11.01 22.67 -17.48
C VAL A 12 -10.89 21.16 -17.45
N ALA A 13 -11.39 20.47 -18.49
CA ALA A 13 -11.27 19.02 -18.60
C ALA A 13 -9.80 18.58 -18.61
N PHE A 14 -8.94 19.27 -19.35
CA PHE A 14 -7.50 18.99 -19.37
C PHE A 14 -6.87 19.16 -17.99
N LEU A 15 -7.13 20.28 -17.30
CA LEU A 15 -6.59 20.53 -15.95
C LEU A 15 -7.04 19.46 -14.93
N VAL A 16 -8.31 19.06 -14.99
CA VAL A 16 -8.84 17.99 -14.13
C VAL A 16 -8.15 16.66 -14.42
N LEU A 17 -8.03 16.28 -15.70
CA LEU A 17 -7.37 15.04 -16.08
C LEU A 17 -5.89 15.03 -15.68
N SER A 18 -5.17 16.14 -15.89
CA SER A 18 -3.78 16.28 -15.46
C SER A 18 -3.66 16.13 -13.94
N GLY A 19 -4.50 16.81 -13.17
CA GLY A 19 -4.50 16.73 -11.70
C GLY A 19 -4.74 15.31 -11.17
N LEU A 20 -5.56 14.51 -11.86
CA LEU A 20 -5.82 13.12 -11.49
C LEU A 20 -4.65 12.19 -11.85
N VAL A 21 -4.02 12.36 -13.01
CA VAL A 21 -2.97 11.45 -13.50
C VAL A 21 -1.61 11.69 -12.85
N ILE A 22 -1.28 12.93 -12.51
CA ILE A 22 0.03 13.31 -11.95
C ILE A 22 0.43 12.44 -10.74
N PRO A 23 -0.41 12.23 -9.71
CA PRO A 23 -0.06 11.39 -8.56
C PRO A 23 0.35 9.96 -8.92
N ALA A 24 -0.31 9.35 -9.91
CA ALA A 24 0.03 8.00 -10.34
C ALA A 24 1.38 7.96 -11.07
N VAL A 25 1.64 8.93 -11.94
CA VAL A 25 2.91 9.03 -12.68
C VAL A 25 4.08 9.28 -11.72
N VAL A 26 3.91 10.20 -10.76
CA VAL A 26 4.92 10.47 -9.73
C VAL A 26 5.19 9.23 -8.89
N PHE A 27 4.14 8.54 -8.43
CA PHE A 27 4.30 7.31 -7.65
C PHE A 27 5.07 6.23 -8.42
N VAL A 28 4.75 5.99 -9.70
CA VAL A 28 5.46 5.01 -10.53
C VAL A 28 6.91 5.43 -10.74
N TYR A 29 7.17 6.71 -11.01
CA TYR A 29 8.53 7.23 -11.16
C TYR A 29 9.37 7.06 -9.89
N GLU A 30 8.80 7.38 -8.72
CA GLU A 30 9.43 7.16 -7.42
C GLU A 30 9.70 5.66 -7.18
N LEU A 31 8.73 4.79 -7.48
CA LEU A 31 8.90 3.35 -7.30
C LEU A 31 10.03 2.77 -8.17
N MET A 32 10.25 3.34 -9.35
CA MET A 32 11.35 2.94 -10.24
C MET A 32 12.70 3.55 -9.83
N SER A 33 12.70 4.75 -9.25
CA SER A 33 13.92 5.50 -8.93
C SER A 33 14.46 5.20 -7.52
N GLU A 34 13.57 4.90 -6.58
CA GLU A 34 13.89 4.63 -5.18
C GLU A 34 13.55 3.18 -4.82
N PRO A 35 14.54 2.26 -4.78
CA PRO A 35 14.28 0.85 -4.49
C PRO A 35 13.72 0.59 -3.08
N ASN A 36 13.86 1.57 -2.17
CA ASN A 36 13.39 1.50 -0.79
C ASN A 36 12.22 2.47 -0.53
N LEU A 37 11.44 2.83 -1.56
CA LEU A 37 10.28 3.71 -1.42
C LEU A 37 9.27 3.17 -0.39
N ILE A 38 9.03 1.85 -0.45
CA ILE A 38 8.22 1.08 0.49
C ILE A 38 9.11 -0.02 1.06
N ASP A 39 9.45 0.10 2.34
CA ASP A 39 10.26 -0.88 3.07
C ASP A 39 9.37 -1.63 4.06
N LEU A 40 9.17 -2.93 3.81
CA LEU A 40 8.41 -3.82 4.67
C LEU A 40 9.37 -4.72 5.46
N LYS A 41 9.46 -4.47 6.77
CA LYS A 41 10.23 -5.29 7.70
C LYS A 41 9.30 -6.20 8.47
N THR A 42 9.70 -7.47 8.57
CA THR A 42 9.01 -8.48 9.37
C THR A 42 9.99 -9.01 10.42
N SER A 43 9.59 -9.00 11.68
CA SER A 43 10.31 -9.67 12.77
C SER A 43 9.37 -10.63 13.49
N TYR A 44 9.94 -11.66 14.12
CA TYR A 44 9.19 -12.60 14.94
C TYR A 44 9.69 -12.55 16.37
N GLU A 45 8.77 -12.68 17.31
CA GLU A 45 9.03 -12.75 18.74
C GLU A 45 8.26 -13.95 19.27
N GLN A 46 8.96 -14.94 19.83
CA GLN A 46 8.31 -16.08 20.46
C GLN A 46 7.75 -15.62 21.81
N LEU A 47 6.43 -15.66 21.96
CA LEU A 47 5.79 -15.30 23.22
C LEU A 47 5.85 -16.50 24.17
N ASN A 48 5.44 -17.67 23.68
CA ASN A 48 5.35 -18.92 24.44
C ASN A 48 5.69 -20.11 23.52
N GLU A 49 5.69 -21.34 24.06
CA GLU A 49 5.90 -22.57 23.28
C GLU A 49 4.85 -22.78 22.17
N THR A 50 3.65 -22.24 22.33
CA THR A 50 2.53 -22.38 21.38
C THR A 50 2.16 -21.08 20.67
N SER A 51 2.80 -19.94 20.97
CA SER A 51 2.40 -18.65 20.43
C SER A 51 3.57 -17.82 19.94
N THR A 52 3.48 -17.37 18.70
CA THR A 52 4.48 -16.51 18.04
C THR A 52 3.84 -15.20 17.62
N LYS A 53 4.50 -14.09 17.95
CA LYS A 53 4.12 -12.75 17.54
C LYS A 53 4.94 -12.35 16.32
N LEU A 54 4.25 -12.11 15.21
CA LEU A 54 4.82 -11.50 14.02
C LEU A 54 4.61 -10.00 14.08
N VAL A 55 5.68 -9.22 13.93
CA VAL A 55 5.65 -7.77 13.90
C VAL A 55 5.99 -7.32 12.48
N PHE A 56 5.09 -6.55 11.87
CA PHE A 56 5.22 -5.98 10.55
C PHE A 56 5.38 -4.47 10.68
N SER A 57 6.47 -3.94 10.13
CA SER A 57 6.73 -2.50 10.08
C SER A 57 6.84 -2.07 8.62
N ILE A 58 5.97 -1.15 8.20
CA ILE A 58 6.03 -0.55 6.87
C ILE A 58 6.56 0.87 7.00
N THR A 59 7.61 1.18 6.24
CA THR A 59 8.16 2.53 6.10
C THR A 59 7.90 3.02 4.69
N TYR A 60 7.33 4.22 4.57
CA TYR A 60 7.05 4.85 3.29
C TYR A 60 7.79 6.17 3.16
N ARG A 61 8.51 6.36 2.06
CA ARG A 61 9.36 7.55 1.81
C ARG A 61 8.89 8.42 0.63
N GLY A 62 7.87 7.98 -0.09
CA GLY A 62 7.40 8.67 -1.27
C GLY A 62 6.61 9.94 -0.98
N THR A 63 6.52 10.81 -1.99
CA THR A 63 5.82 12.10 -1.84
C THR A 63 4.31 11.97 -2.02
N VAL A 64 3.85 10.91 -2.68
CA VAL A 64 2.42 10.68 -2.97
C VAL A 64 1.78 9.91 -1.81
N PRO A 65 0.76 10.44 -1.12
CA PRO A 65 0.15 9.73 0.00
C PRO A 65 -0.47 8.41 -0.44
N LEU A 66 -0.26 7.36 0.36
CA LEU A 66 -0.94 6.08 0.21
C LEU A 66 -2.04 5.99 1.26
N ASN A 67 -3.27 5.76 0.82
CA ASN A 67 -4.43 5.64 1.69
C ASN A 67 -4.87 4.19 1.84
N ASP A 68 -5.56 3.88 2.94
CA ASP A 68 -6.16 2.57 3.19
C ASP A 68 -5.19 1.39 3.00
N VAL A 69 -3.95 1.52 3.50
CA VAL A 69 -2.93 0.47 3.39
C VAL A 69 -3.30 -0.71 4.27
N LYS A 70 -3.41 -1.89 3.66
CA LYS A 70 -3.75 -3.16 4.34
C LYS A 70 -2.85 -4.28 3.88
N LEU A 71 -2.51 -5.15 4.83
CA LEU A 71 -1.82 -6.42 4.60
C LEU A 71 -2.73 -7.54 5.06
N GLU A 72 -3.16 -8.40 4.15
CA GLU A 72 -3.83 -9.65 4.50
C GLU A 72 -2.82 -10.78 4.48
N ILE A 73 -2.71 -11.47 5.61
CA ILE A 73 -1.80 -12.59 5.81
C ILE A 73 -2.51 -13.63 6.68
N LEU A 74 -2.51 -14.89 6.25
CA LEU A 74 -3.14 -16.01 6.97
C LEU A 74 -4.62 -15.75 7.32
N ASN A 75 -5.37 -15.21 6.36
CA ASN A 75 -6.78 -14.78 6.51
C ASN A 75 -7.01 -13.73 7.61
N LYS A 76 -5.95 -13.07 8.10
CA LYS A 76 -6.04 -11.94 9.02
C LYS A 76 -5.63 -10.66 8.31
N THR A 77 -6.40 -9.60 8.50
CA THR A 77 -6.14 -8.29 7.91
C THR A 77 -5.48 -7.37 8.93
N LEU A 78 -4.28 -6.89 8.60
CA LEU A 78 -3.57 -5.83 9.32
C LEU A 78 -3.83 -4.50 8.60
N TYR A 79 -4.62 -3.63 9.23
CA TYR A 79 -4.89 -2.28 8.74
C TYR A 79 -3.80 -1.32 9.24
N PHE A 80 -2.98 -0.80 8.33
CA PHE A 80 -1.97 0.21 8.61
C PHE A 80 -2.57 1.62 8.53
N GLY A 81 -3.58 1.84 7.68
CA GLY A 81 -4.19 3.15 7.49
C GLY A 81 -3.45 3.96 6.43
N ASP A 82 -3.30 5.26 6.65
CA ASP A 82 -2.69 6.16 5.68
C ASP A 82 -1.18 6.29 5.91
N LEU A 83 -0.39 6.04 4.86
CA LEU A 83 1.05 6.27 4.84
C LEU A 83 1.35 7.59 4.12
N ARG A 84 2.03 8.48 4.85
CA ARG A 84 2.54 9.75 4.33
C ARG A 84 4.05 9.67 4.19
N LYS A 85 4.64 10.67 3.52
CA LYS A 85 6.08 10.77 3.36
C LYS A 85 6.81 10.60 4.71
N ASP A 86 7.84 9.77 4.70
CA ASP A 86 8.72 9.45 5.82
C ASP A 86 7.99 8.88 7.06
N SER A 87 6.83 8.23 6.84
CA SER A 87 6.08 7.60 7.93
C SER A 87 6.46 6.12 8.08
N THR A 88 6.54 5.69 9.34
CA THR A 88 6.71 4.27 9.70
C THR A 88 5.53 3.85 10.57
N LEU A 89 4.82 2.80 10.16
CA LEU A 89 3.72 2.22 10.92
C LEU A 89 4.01 0.76 11.23
N THR A 90 3.76 0.36 12.48
CA THR A 90 4.00 -0.99 12.96
C THR A 90 2.71 -1.64 13.44
N LYS A 91 2.48 -2.88 13.03
CA LYS A 91 1.36 -3.72 13.44
C LYS A 91 1.87 -5.11 13.76
N TYR A 92 1.13 -5.84 14.58
CA TYR A 92 1.52 -7.20 14.96
C TYR A 92 0.37 -8.16 14.84
N LEU A 93 0.73 -9.43 14.67
CA LEU A 93 -0.17 -10.56 14.59
C LEU A 93 0.33 -11.64 15.54
N VAL A 94 -0.57 -12.16 16.38
CA VAL A 94 -0.27 -13.34 17.20
C VAL A 94 -0.81 -14.57 16.47
N LEU A 95 0.06 -15.55 16.29
CA LEU A 95 -0.20 -16.85 15.68
C LEU A 95 -0.04 -17.95 16.71
N ASP A 96 -0.97 -18.90 16.67
CA ASP A 96 -0.86 -20.15 17.41
C ASP A 96 -0.08 -21.15 16.54
N VAL A 97 1.04 -21.65 17.07
CA VAL A 97 1.94 -22.58 16.37
C VAL A 97 1.28 -23.96 16.21
N SER A 98 0.22 -24.23 16.98
CA SER A 98 -0.53 -25.48 16.96
C SER A 98 -1.31 -25.70 15.65
N SER A 99 -1.42 -24.68 14.80
CA SER A 99 -2.20 -24.73 13.55
C SER A 99 -1.45 -24.02 12.41
N PRO A 100 -0.35 -24.59 11.89
CA PRO A 100 0.38 -23.97 10.81
C PRO A 100 -0.52 -23.90 9.56
N PRO A 101 -0.60 -22.74 8.90
CA PRO A 101 -1.43 -22.57 7.71
C PRO A 101 -0.83 -23.33 6.53
N GLU A 102 -1.65 -24.13 5.83
CA GLU A 102 -1.24 -24.91 4.66
C GLU A 102 -0.66 -24.05 3.53
N HIS A 103 -1.13 -22.81 3.38
CA HIS A 103 -0.65 -21.90 2.34
C HIS A 103 -0.52 -20.47 2.87
N LEU A 104 0.67 -19.88 2.64
CA LEU A 104 0.92 -18.48 2.96
C LEU A 104 0.49 -17.60 1.79
N ARG A 105 -0.69 -16.99 1.90
CA ARG A 105 -1.18 -15.96 0.98
C ARG A 105 -0.95 -14.60 1.60
N VAL A 106 -0.27 -13.73 0.84
CA VAL A 106 -0.04 -12.34 1.23
C VAL A 106 -0.69 -11.43 0.19
N LEU A 107 -1.63 -10.59 0.63
CA LEU A 107 -2.22 -9.53 -0.17
C LEU A 107 -1.86 -8.19 0.44
N ILE A 108 -1.25 -7.31 -0.36
CA ILE A 108 -1.07 -5.90 0.00
C ILE A 108 -2.06 -5.11 -0.83
N SER A 109 -2.88 -4.29 -0.18
CA SER A 109 -3.81 -3.37 -0.85
C SER A 109 -3.59 -1.95 -0.37
N LEU A 110 -3.64 -1.00 -1.29
CA LEU A 110 -3.45 0.42 -1.01
C LEU A 110 -4.17 1.29 -2.05
N LYS A 111 -4.35 2.57 -1.74
CA LYS A 111 -4.84 3.58 -2.69
C LYS A 111 -3.80 4.67 -2.88
N ILE A 112 -3.47 5.01 -4.12
CA ILE A 112 -2.55 6.10 -4.46
C ILE A 112 -3.38 7.40 -4.51
N ALA A 113 -3.04 8.35 -3.65
CA ALA A 113 -3.71 9.65 -3.51
C ALA A 113 -5.24 9.55 -3.34
N GLY A 114 -5.74 8.45 -2.77
CA GLY A 114 -7.17 8.17 -2.61
C GLY A 114 -7.93 7.88 -3.91
N ILE A 115 -7.27 7.90 -5.08
CA ILE A 115 -7.90 7.79 -6.39
C ILE A 115 -7.72 6.38 -6.96
N TYR A 116 -6.48 5.89 -7.01
CA TYR A 116 -6.15 4.64 -7.70
C TYR A 116 -5.98 3.50 -6.72
N ARG A 117 -6.77 2.42 -6.85
CA ARG A 117 -6.61 1.21 -6.04
C ARG A 117 -5.53 0.31 -6.64
N PHE A 118 -4.58 -0.09 -5.82
CA PHE A 118 -3.53 -1.04 -6.16
C PHE A 118 -3.61 -2.26 -5.25
N GLU A 119 -3.50 -3.44 -5.83
CA GLU A 119 -3.48 -4.71 -5.11
C GLU A 119 -2.30 -5.55 -5.61
N LEU A 120 -1.41 -5.91 -4.68
CA LEU A 120 -0.32 -6.83 -4.94
C LEU A 120 -0.64 -8.15 -4.25
N ARG A 121 -0.79 -9.21 -5.04
CA ARG A 121 -1.00 -10.58 -4.55
C ARG A 121 0.31 -11.34 -4.67
N ILE A 122 0.91 -11.63 -3.53
CA ILE A 122 2.09 -12.50 -3.44
C ILE A 122 1.57 -13.87 -3.00
N ARG A 123 1.69 -14.85 -3.89
CA ARG A 123 1.49 -16.26 -3.55
C ARG A 123 2.87 -16.81 -3.15
N GLY A 124 3.00 -17.30 -1.92
CA GLY A 124 4.17 -18.11 -1.56
C GLY A 124 4.20 -19.35 -2.46
N VAL A 125 5.35 -19.60 -3.08
CA VAL A 125 5.63 -20.84 -3.83
C VAL A 125 5.89 -21.93 -2.79
N GLU A 126 5.28 -23.09 -2.99
CA GLU A 126 5.50 -24.34 -2.26
C GLU A 126 6.97 -24.76 -2.23
#